data_AF-A0A968XRM4-F1
#
_entry.id   AF-A0A968XRM4-F1
#
_cell.length_a   1.000
_cell.length_b   1.000
_cell.length_c   1.000
_cell.angle_alpha   90.00
_cell.angle_beta   90.00
_cell.angle_gamma   90.00
#
_symmetry.space_group_name_H-M   'P 1'
#
loop_
_entity.id
_entity.type
_entity.pdbx_description
1 polymer ?
#
loop_
_entity_poly.entity_id
_entity_poly.type
_entity_poly.pdbx_seq_one_letter_code
_entity_poly.pdbx_strand_id
1 'polypeptide(L)'
;MAPLGGTFNQLTTDIATVLNQDGRVRVMPVIGASLQNVRDVVLLRGVDLALITSEVMGDFRKSQELGSNIDVQVTYIAPLLPFEVHLVGWRGISSINDLRGKKVNFNNKGSSMANVWPLLFKALGIETQAVFLSQTDALALMKRGELDATMSFSAKPQLGLPEIPADLGFKLLSVPYHASLQEGFLPATFSHEDYPNLIGKDERIDTFASIAVLISFYWPKGSTRVNRLRMLLGM
;
A
#
# COMPACT_ATOMS: atom_id res chain seq x y z
N MET A 1 17.56 11.11 -4.54
CA MET A 1 16.21 11.20 -3.97
C MET A 1 15.63 9.79 -4.05
N ALA A 2 15.41 9.11 -2.92
CA ALA A 2 14.78 7.79 -2.93
C ALA A 2 13.37 7.94 -3.53
N PRO A 3 12.89 6.99 -4.36
CA PRO A 3 11.55 7.09 -4.90
C PRO A 3 10.55 7.18 -3.73
N LEU A 4 9.67 8.18 -3.80
CA LEU A 4 8.54 8.32 -2.89
C LEU A 4 7.57 7.17 -3.22
N GLY A 5 7.76 6.04 -2.56
CA GLY A 5 7.07 4.78 -2.83
C GLY A 5 8.01 3.60 -2.63
N GLY A 6 7.72 2.64 -1.78
CA GLY A 6 6.60 2.46 -0.86
C GLY A 6 7.10 1.53 0.23
N THR A 7 6.51 1.59 1.42
CA THR A 7 7.00 0.93 2.65
C THR A 7 7.54 -0.49 2.44
N PHE A 8 7.01 -1.27 1.50
CA PHE A 8 7.55 -2.58 1.11
C PHE A 8 9.00 -2.59 0.62
N ASN A 9 9.43 -1.61 -0.18
CA ASN A 9 10.82 -1.55 -0.66
C ASN A 9 11.79 -1.32 0.51
N GLN A 10 11.42 -0.43 1.43
CA GLN A 10 12.20 -0.18 2.64
C GLN A 10 12.21 -1.42 3.53
N LEU A 11 11.04 -1.99 3.82
CA LEU A 11 10.91 -3.19 4.65
C LEU A 11 11.71 -4.37 4.09
N THR A 12 11.67 -4.60 2.78
CA THR A 12 12.43 -5.68 2.14
C THR A 12 13.94 -5.41 2.21
N THR A 13 14.35 -4.14 2.06
CA THR A 13 15.76 -3.74 2.20
C THR A 13 16.24 -3.93 3.63
N ASP A 14 15.43 -3.59 4.63
CA ASP A 14 15.76 -3.74 6.05
C ASP A 14 15.86 -5.22 6.44
N ILE A 15 14.89 -6.05 6.02
CA ILE A 15 14.91 -7.50 6.20
C ILE A 15 16.19 -8.09 5.60
N ALA A 16 16.52 -7.70 4.36
CA ALA A 16 17.75 -8.16 3.72
C ALA A 16 18.99 -7.68 4.49
N THR A 17 19.02 -6.44 4.93
CA THR A 17 20.19 -5.88 5.64
C THR A 17 20.46 -6.64 6.94
N VAL A 18 19.42 -6.98 7.70
CA VAL A 18 19.57 -7.74 8.95
C VAL A 18 19.94 -9.20 8.68
N LEU A 19 19.19 -9.89 7.81
CA LEU A 19 19.34 -11.34 7.64
C LEU A 19 20.58 -11.75 6.85
N ASN A 20 21.12 -10.87 6.00
CA ASN A 20 22.33 -11.20 5.23
C ASN A 20 23.62 -11.15 6.06
N GLN A 21 23.58 -10.64 7.30
CA GLN A 21 24.78 -10.47 8.14
C GLN A 21 25.26 -11.79 8.76
N ASP A 22 24.36 -12.74 9.03
CA ASP A 22 24.68 -13.95 9.79
C ASP A 22 25.18 -15.13 8.92
N GLY A 23 25.11 -14.99 7.59
CA GLY A 23 25.53 -16.01 6.62
C GLY A 23 24.65 -17.26 6.56
N ARG A 24 23.58 -17.37 7.36
CA ARG A 24 22.67 -18.53 7.39
C ARG A 24 21.69 -18.52 6.23
N VAL A 25 21.26 -17.32 5.84
CA VAL A 25 20.36 -17.09 4.70
C VAL A 25 20.85 -15.92 3.86
N ARG A 26 20.57 -15.97 2.55
CA ARG A 26 20.77 -14.84 1.64
C ARG A 26 19.40 -14.38 1.12
N VAL A 27 19.00 -13.17 1.51
CA VAL A 27 17.78 -12.51 1.06
C VAL A 27 18.12 -11.51 -0.04
N MET A 28 17.50 -11.67 -1.20
CA MET A 28 17.62 -10.75 -2.34
C MET A 28 16.28 -10.03 -2.56
N PRO A 29 16.22 -8.71 -2.31
CA PRO A 29 15.03 -7.92 -2.62
C PRO A 29 14.71 -7.94 -4.11
N VAL A 30 13.44 -8.15 -4.45
CA VAL A 30 12.91 -8.02 -5.81
C VAL A 30 11.84 -6.92 -5.78
N ILE A 31 11.96 -5.94 -6.67
CA ILE A 31 10.99 -4.85 -6.76
C ILE A 31 9.77 -5.34 -7.54
N GLY A 32 8.58 -5.17 -6.95
CA GLY A 32 7.31 -5.57 -7.53
C GLY A 32 6.15 -4.70 -7.05
N ALA A 33 4.93 -5.10 -7.40
CA ALA A 33 3.68 -4.46 -6.98
C ALA A 33 2.75 -5.51 -6.36
N SER A 34 1.93 -5.15 -5.36
CA SER A 34 1.20 -6.11 -4.51
C SER A 34 0.49 -7.26 -5.27
N LEU A 35 -0.25 -6.98 -6.36
CA LEU A 35 -0.85 -8.02 -7.21
C LEU A 35 0.20 -8.90 -7.90
N GLN A 36 1.25 -8.30 -8.47
CA GLN A 36 2.37 -9.02 -9.08
C GLN A 36 3.07 -9.91 -8.05
N ASN A 37 3.24 -9.43 -6.82
CA ASN A 37 3.94 -10.16 -5.76
C ASN A 37 3.24 -11.50 -5.42
N VAL A 38 1.90 -11.55 -5.46
CA VAL A 38 1.16 -12.83 -5.32
C VAL A 38 1.45 -13.76 -6.50
N ARG A 39 1.38 -13.25 -7.73
CA ARG A 39 1.71 -14.03 -8.95
C ARG A 39 3.13 -14.57 -8.90
N ASP A 40 4.07 -13.76 -8.43
CA ASP A 40 5.47 -14.13 -8.36
C ASP A 40 5.70 -15.27 -7.38
N VAL A 41 5.12 -15.21 -6.18
CA VAL A 41 5.21 -16.31 -5.20
C VAL A 41 4.58 -17.60 -5.73
N VAL A 42 3.46 -17.50 -6.45
CA VAL A 42 2.74 -18.69 -6.95
C VAL A 42 3.39 -19.29 -8.21
N LEU A 43 3.84 -18.45 -9.15
CA LEU A 43 4.25 -18.88 -10.48
C LEU A 43 5.77 -18.93 -10.67
N LEU A 44 6.53 -18.07 -9.98
CA LEU A 44 7.98 -18.02 -10.15
C LEU A 44 8.68 -18.94 -9.17
N ARG A 45 9.61 -19.74 -9.71
CA ARG A 45 10.50 -20.58 -8.89
C ARG A 45 11.54 -19.76 -8.11
N GLY A 46 11.74 -18.49 -8.47
CA GLY A 46 12.77 -17.63 -7.89
C GLY A 46 12.31 -16.77 -6.71
N VAL A 47 11.02 -16.78 -6.37
CA VAL A 47 10.45 -15.92 -5.31
C VAL A 47 9.88 -16.79 -4.21
N ASP A 48 10.53 -16.78 -3.05
CA ASP A 48 10.14 -17.63 -1.91
C ASP A 48 9.15 -16.93 -0.95
N LEU A 49 9.20 -15.60 -0.90
CA LEU A 49 8.40 -14.74 -0.01
C LEU A 49 7.95 -13.48 -0.75
N ALA A 50 6.77 -12.97 -0.40
CA ALA A 50 6.28 -11.68 -0.87
C ALA A 50 5.64 -10.86 0.26
N LEU A 51 5.82 -9.55 0.16
CA LEU A 51 5.00 -8.59 0.89
C LEU A 51 3.77 -8.24 0.05
N ILE A 52 2.59 -8.37 0.67
CA ILE A 52 1.32 -7.94 0.08
C ILE A 52 0.50 -7.21 1.13
N THR A 53 -0.56 -6.56 0.71
CA THR A 53 -1.64 -6.09 1.58
C THR A 53 -2.78 -7.11 1.56
N SER A 54 -3.39 -7.37 2.71
CA SER A 54 -4.24 -8.55 2.90
C SER A 54 -5.50 -8.60 2.03
N GLU A 55 -6.04 -7.44 1.65
CA GLU A 55 -7.20 -7.30 0.76
C GLU A 55 -6.96 -7.89 -0.64
N VAL A 56 -5.70 -7.91 -1.09
CA VAL A 56 -5.34 -8.39 -2.44
C VAL A 56 -5.74 -9.84 -2.65
N MET A 57 -5.75 -10.65 -1.61
CA MET A 57 -6.21 -12.05 -1.72
C MET A 57 -7.69 -12.14 -2.08
N GLY A 58 -8.51 -11.15 -1.71
CA GLY A 58 -9.90 -11.04 -2.15
C GLY A 58 -10.02 -10.85 -3.67
N ASP A 59 -9.12 -10.08 -4.29
CA ASP A 59 -9.11 -9.90 -5.75
C ASP A 59 -8.81 -11.21 -6.48
N PHE A 60 -7.85 -12.00 -6.00
CA PHE A 60 -7.54 -13.31 -6.58
C PHE A 60 -8.65 -14.34 -6.39
N ARG A 61 -9.34 -14.33 -5.24
CA ARG A 61 -10.52 -15.19 -5.03
C ARG A 61 -11.63 -14.87 -6.03
N LYS A 62 -11.87 -13.58 -6.29
CA LYS A 62 -12.91 -13.11 -7.21
C LYS A 62 -12.56 -13.35 -8.68
N SER A 63 -11.32 -13.09 -9.07
CA SER A 63 -10.88 -13.24 -10.47
C SER A 63 -10.61 -14.68 -10.87
N GLN A 64 -10.25 -15.54 -9.92
CA GLN A 64 -9.82 -16.93 -10.14
C GLN A 64 -8.65 -17.06 -11.12
N GLU A 65 -7.87 -15.99 -11.35
CA GLU A 65 -6.81 -15.98 -12.38
C GLU A 65 -5.65 -16.94 -12.04
N LEU A 66 -5.46 -17.26 -10.75
CA LEU A 66 -4.50 -18.25 -10.26
C LEU A 66 -5.17 -19.58 -9.85
N GLY A 67 -6.41 -19.79 -10.30
CA GLY A 67 -7.24 -20.93 -9.94
C GLY A 67 -8.17 -20.67 -8.76
N SER A 68 -9.22 -21.49 -8.65
CA SER A 68 -10.23 -21.40 -7.58
C SER A 68 -9.72 -21.81 -6.19
N ASN A 69 -8.48 -22.32 -6.11
CA ASN A 69 -7.86 -22.88 -4.93
C ASN A 69 -6.70 -22.02 -4.40
N ILE A 70 -6.70 -20.71 -4.66
CA ILE A 70 -5.60 -19.81 -4.24
C ILE A 70 -5.32 -19.86 -2.72
N ASP A 71 -6.35 -20.05 -1.90
CA ASP A 71 -6.25 -20.13 -0.44
C ASP A 71 -5.47 -21.37 0.06
N VAL A 72 -5.32 -22.42 -0.76
CA VAL A 72 -4.44 -23.56 -0.44
C VAL A 72 -3.07 -23.49 -1.12
N GLN A 73 -2.87 -22.53 -2.02
CA GLN A 73 -1.59 -22.29 -2.68
C GLN A 73 -0.73 -21.29 -1.91
N VAL A 74 -1.34 -20.36 -1.17
CA VAL A 74 -0.64 -19.29 -0.45
C VAL A 74 -0.74 -19.50 1.07
N THR A 75 0.37 -19.31 1.76
CA THR A 75 0.47 -19.34 3.22
C THR A 75 0.83 -17.96 3.76
N TYR A 76 0.06 -17.50 4.74
CA TYR A 76 0.41 -16.31 5.52
C TYR A 76 1.47 -16.67 6.54
N ILE A 77 2.59 -15.94 6.52
CA ILE A 77 3.71 -16.16 7.42
C ILE A 77 3.60 -15.25 8.65
N ALA A 78 3.39 -13.95 8.43
CA ALA A 78 3.26 -12.99 9.52
C ALA A 78 2.47 -11.74 9.08
N PRO A 79 1.58 -11.19 9.93
CA PRO A 79 1.18 -9.80 9.82
C PRO A 79 2.35 -8.90 10.22
N LEU A 80 2.47 -7.75 9.57
CA LEU A 80 3.61 -6.84 9.78
C LEU A 80 3.15 -5.51 10.36
N LEU A 81 2.40 -4.74 9.58
CA LEU A 81 2.01 -3.38 9.94
C LEU A 81 0.77 -2.92 9.18
N PRO A 82 -0.03 -1.99 9.74
CA PRO A 82 -1.09 -1.33 9.00
C PRO A 82 -0.55 -0.60 7.76
N PHE A 83 -1.34 -0.63 6.70
CA PHE A 83 -1.14 0.14 5.49
C PHE A 83 -2.35 1.04 5.34
N GLU A 84 -2.19 2.33 5.59
CA GLU A 84 -3.25 3.31 5.55
C GLU A 84 -3.41 3.95 4.16
N VAL A 85 -4.62 4.42 3.88
CA VAL A 85 -4.90 5.26 2.72
C VAL A 85 -4.57 6.72 3.01
N HIS A 86 -3.73 7.30 2.18
CA HIS A 86 -3.40 8.73 2.20
C HIS A 86 -4.10 9.41 1.03
N LEU A 87 -4.97 10.36 1.33
CA LEU A 87 -5.52 11.28 0.33
C LEU A 87 -4.95 12.67 0.57
N VAL A 88 -4.08 13.12 -0.34
CA VAL A 88 -3.45 14.44 -0.24
C VAL A 88 -4.10 15.36 -1.27
N GLY A 89 -4.76 16.41 -0.78
CA GLY A 89 -5.34 17.48 -1.59
C GLY A 89 -4.36 18.64 -1.80
N TRP A 90 -4.52 19.32 -2.93
CA TRP A 90 -3.85 20.58 -3.25
C TRP A 90 -4.73 21.78 -2.86
N ARG A 91 -4.14 22.98 -2.90
CA ARG A 91 -4.74 24.28 -2.56
C ARG A 91 -6.23 24.37 -2.93
N GLY A 92 -7.05 24.73 -1.96
CA GLY A 92 -8.49 24.89 -2.13
C GLY A 92 -9.31 23.60 -1.98
N ILE A 93 -8.68 22.43 -1.93
CA ILE A 93 -9.34 21.16 -1.57
C ILE A 93 -9.26 21.00 -0.05
N SER A 94 -10.41 20.98 0.63
CA SER A 94 -10.50 20.83 2.09
C SER A 94 -11.27 19.59 2.53
N SER A 95 -11.97 18.93 1.60
CA SER A 95 -12.67 17.68 1.85
C SER A 95 -12.67 16.77 0.62
N ILE A 96 -12.95 15.48 0.82
CA ILE A 96 -13.10 14.53 -0.30
C ILE A 96 -14.21 14.94 -1.28
N ASN A 97 -15.23 15.67 -0.82
CA ASN A 97 -16.33 16.16 -1.67
C ASN A 97 -15.88 17.23 -2.68
N ASP A 98 -14.84 18.00 -2.36
CA ASP A 98 -14.29 19.03 -3.25
C ASP A 98 -13.61 18.43 -4.48
N LEU A 99 -13.38 17.11 -4.49
CA LEU A 99 -12.78 16.39 -5.61
C LEU A 99 -13.75 16.13 -6.77
N ARG A 100 -15.03 16.51 -6.65
CA ARG A 100 -16.00 16.36 -7.74
C ARG A 100 -15.54 17.10 -9.00
N GLY A 101 -15.41 16.37 -10.10
CA GLY A 101 -14.94 16.86 -11.39
C GLY A 101 -13.44 17.21 -11.42
N LYS A 102 -12.70 16.99 -10.34
CA LYS A 102 -11.26 17.30 -10.22
C LYS A 102 -10.38 16.17 -10.73
N LYS A 103 -9.13 16.50 -11.07
CA LYS A 103 -8.12 15.52 -11.46
C LYS A 103 -7.51 14.89 -10.21
N VAL A 104 -7.72 13.60 -10.04
CA VAL A 104 -7.24 12.85 -8.88
C VAL A 104 -6.34 11.72 -9.34
N ASN A 105 -5.12 11.67 -8.82
CA ASN A 105 -4.21 10.57 -9.09
C ASN A 105 -4.57 9.36 -8.23
N PHE A 106 -4.84 8.24 -8.89
CA PHE A 106 -5.17 6.94 -8.30
C PHE A 106 -3.94 6.02 -8.19
N ASN A 107 -2.75 6.64 -8.20
CA ASN A 107 -1.44 5.98 -8.19
C ASN A 107 -1.20 5.15 -9.46
N ASN A 108 -0.11 4.38 -9.48
CA ASN A 108 0.28 3.57 -10.62
C ASN A 108 -0.80 2.57 -11.01
N LYS A 109 -1.04 2.45 -12.32
CA LYS A 109 -1.88 1.40 -12.89
C LYS A 109 -1.34 0.02 -12.49
N GLY A 110 -2.22 -0.87 -12.03
CA GLY A 110 -1.84 -2.21 -11.56
C GLY A 110 -1.36 -2.27 -10.10
N SER A 111 -1.36 -1.16 -9.36
CA SER A 111 -1.28 -1.21 -7.88
C SER A 111 -2.54 -1.86 -7.30
N SER A 112 -2.43 -2.46 -6.10
CA SER A 112 -3.59 -3.12 -5.44
C SER A 112 -4.79 -2.18 -5.32
N MET A 113 -4.54 -0.92 -5.03
CA MET A 113 -5.62 0.05 -4.82
C MET A 113 -6.17 0.68 -6.10
N ALA A 114 -5.54 0.48 -7.27
CA ALA A 114 -6.00 1.05 -8.54
C ALA A 114 -7.46 0.63 -8.88
N ASN A 115 -7.89 -0.54 -8.41
CA ASN A 115 -9.26 -1.03 -8.57
C ASN A 115 -10.19 -0.63 -7.41
N VAL A 116 -9.63 -0.29 -6.25
CA VAL A 116 -10.38 0.06 -5.03
C VAL A 116 -10.83 1.51 -5.08
N TRP A 117 -9.98 2.44 -5.54
CA TRP A 117 -10.32 3.87 -5.58
C TRP A 117 -11.60 4.16 -6.38
N PRO A 118 -11.77 3.66 -7.62
CA PRO A 118 -12.99 3.93 -8.38
C PRO A 118 -14.25 3.43 -7.67
N LEU A 119 -14.17 2.28 -6.98
CA LEU A 119 -15.29 1.70 -6.24
C LEU A 119 -15.65 2.56 -5.02
N LEU A 120 -14.65 3.05 -4.29
CA LEU A 120 -14.84 3.96 -3.17
C LEU A 120 -15.50 5.26 -3.62
N PHE A 121 -14.93 5.94 -4.62
CA PHE A 121 -15.48 7.20 -5.14
C PHE A 121 -16.91 7.03 -5.67
N LYS A 122 -17.19 5.91 -6.36
CA LYS A 122 -18.54 5.55 -6.80
C LYS A 122 -19.49 5.37 -5.62
N ALA A 123 -19.08 4.66 -4.56
CA ALA A 123 -19.90 4.44 -3.36
C ALA A 123 -20.21 5.76 -2.63
N LEU A 124 -19.28 6.72 -2.66
CA LEU A 124 -19.48 8.06 -2.11
C LEU A 124 -20.28 9.00 -3.04
N GLY A 125 -20.60 8.58 -4.26
CA GLY A 125 -21.27 9.41 -5.25
C GLY A 125 -20.43 10.60 -5.71
N ILE A 126 -19.09 10.50 -5.66
CA ILE A 126 -18.14 11.53 -6.05
C ILE A 126 -17.50 11.12 -7.38
N GLU A 127 -17.81 11.85 -8.45
CA GLU A 127 -17.20 11.61 -9.76
C GLU A 127 -15.92 12.44 -9.92
N THR A 128 -14.80 11.79 -10.22
CA THR A 128 -13.47 12.40 -10.39
C THR A 128 -12.91 12.14 -11.79
N GLN A 129 -12.02 13.00 -12.28
CA GLN A 129 -11.17 12.71 -13.43
C GLN A 129 -9.95 11.90 -12.98
N ALA A 130 -10.04 10.58 -12.99
CA ALA A 130 -8.96 9.71 -12.53
C ALA A 130 -7.76 9.75 -13.49
N VAL A 131 -6.55 9.95 -12.94
CA VAL A 131 -5.28 9.78 -13.63
C VAL A 131 -4.42 8.75 -12.89
N PHE A 132 -3.46 8.14 -13.58
CA PHE A 132 -2.61 7.09 -13.02
C PHE A 132 -1.14 7.42 -13.24
N LEU A 133 -0.50 7.90 -12.19
CA LEU A 133 0.85 8.44 -12.19
C LEU A 133 1.63 7.93 -10.98
N SER A 134 2.96 7.96 -11.09
CA SER A 134 3.81 7.76 -9.92
C SER A 134 3.57 8.86 -8.89
N GLN A 135 3.78 8.55 -7.60
CA GLN A 135 3.62 9.56 -6.54
C GLN A 135 4.55 10.76 -6.73
N THR A 136 5.78 10.53 -7.23
CA THR A 136 6.72 11.60 -7.56
C THR A 136 6.17 12.54 -8.63
N ASP A 137 5.63 11.99 -9.72
CA ASP A 137 5.07 12.78 -10.82
C ASP A 137 3.79 13.51 -10.41
N ALA A 138 2.94 12.84 -9.63
CA ALA A 138 1.72 13.42 -9.09
C ALA A 138 2.02 14.63 -8.19
N LEU A 139 2.96 14.50 -7.26
CA LEU A 139 3.38 15.63 -6.41
C LEU A 139 3.98 16.77 -7.24
N ALA A 140 4.75 16.48 -8.29
CA ALA A 140 5.29 17.50 -9.18
C ALA A 140 4.17 18.25 -9.95
N LEU A 141 3.15 17.54 -10.42
CA LEU A 141 1.98 18.13 -11.08
C LEU A 141 1.10 18.94 -10.10
N MET A 142 0.92 18.46 -8.87
CA MET A 142 0.20 19.19 -7.83
C MET A 142 0.87 20.53 -7.54
N LYS A 143 2.21 20.55 -7.39
CA LYS A 143 2.96 21.81 -7.20
C LYS A 143 2.80 22.80 -8.35
N ARG A 144 2.52 22.33 -9.57
CA ARG A 144 2.22 23.17 -10.74
C ARG A 144 0.75 23.54 -10.88
N GLY A 145 -0.13 23.03 -10.02
CA GLY A 145 -1.58 23.24 -10.10
C GLY A 145 -2.26 22.48 -11.24
N GLU A 146 -1.60 21.46 -11.79
CA GLU A 146 -2.14 20.63 -12.89
C GLU A 146 -2.88 19.38 -12.40
N LEU A 147 -2.74 19.05 -11.11
CA LEU A 147 -3.38 17.93 -10.42
C LEU A 147 -3.95 18.42 -9.08
N ASP A 148 -5.18 18.03 -8.75
CA ASP A 148 -5.89 18.53 -7.57
C ASP A 148 -5.66 17.67 -6.33
N ALA A 149 -5.45 16.36 -6.49
CA ALA A 149 -5.19 15.44 -5.38
C ALA A 149 -4.44 14.18 -5.84
N THR A 150 -3.80 13.50 -4.88
CA THR A 150 -3.19 12.19 -5.10
C THR A 150 -3.53 11.23 -3.97
N MET A 151 -3.73 9.97 -4.33
CA MET A 151 -3.95 8.87 -3.39
C MET A 151 -2.73 7.97 -3.31
N SER A 152 -2.36 7.58 -2.10
CA SER A 152 -1.37 6.56 -1.84
C SER A 152 -1.82 5.57 -0.77
N PHE A 153 -1.13 4.45 -0.72
CA PHE A 153 -1.39 3.37 0.22
C PHE A 153 -0.05 2.92 0.80
N SER A 154 0.17 3.21 2.07
CA SER A 154 1.47 3.01 2.71
C SER A 154 1.32 2.98 4.23
N ALA A 155 2.36 2.53 4.92
CA ALA A 155 2.41 2.72 6.35
C ALA A 155 2.66 4.19 6.70
N LYS A 156 2.12 4.62 7.83
CA LYS A 156 2.48 5.90 8.43
C LYS A 156 3.77 5.83 9.28
N PRO A 157 4.60 6.88 9.28
CA PRO A 157 4.54 8.03 8.37
C PRO A 157 4.96 7.62 6.95
N GLN A 158 4.25 8.18 5.95
CA GLN A 158 4.60 7.96 4.55
C GLN A 158 5.85 8.78 4.23
N LEU A 159 6.91 8.14 3.75
CA LEU A 159 8.16 8.82 3.37
C LEU A 159 7.89 10.04 2.47
N GLY A 160 8.49 11.17 2.81
CA GLY A 160 8.37 12.44 2.08
C GLY A 160 7.14 13.28 2.42
N LEU A 161 6.15 12.72 3.13
CA LEU A 161 4.94 13.44 3.52
C LEU A 161 5.16 14.31 4.79
N PRO A 162 5.84 13.83 5.86
CA PRO A 162 6.20 14.68 7.00
C PRO A 162 7.07 15.88 6.64
N GLU A 163 7.90 15.76 5.60
CA GLU A 163 8.85 16.79 5.16
C GLU A 163 8.20 17.89 4.32
N ILE A 164 6.91 17.77 3.97
CA ILE A 164 6.18 18.82 3.25
C ILE A 164 6.01 20.05 4.18
N PRO A 165 6.53 21.23 3.80
CA PRO A 165 6.28 22.46 4.54
C PRO A 165 4.79 22.82 4.59
N ALA A 166 4.32 23.25 5.76
CA ALA A 166 2.92 23.58 6.00
C ALA A 166 2.36 24.69 5.09
N ASP A 167 3.22 25.59 4.61
CA ASP A 167 2.87 26.75 3.76
C ASP A 167 2.74 26.41 2.27
N LEU A 168 3.13 25.20 1.84
CA LEU A 168 2.98 24.80 0.44
C LEU A 168 1.51 24.60 0.02
N GLY A 169 0.59 24.45 0.99
CA GLY A 169 -0.85 24.36 0.74
C GLY A 169 -1.34 22.94 0.43
N PHE A 170 -0.55 21.91 0.74
CA PHE A 170 -1.03 20.53 0.78
C PHE A 170 -1.89 20.31 2.03
N LYS A 171 -2.90 19.45 1.91
CA LYS A 171 -3.70 18.97 3.04
C LYS A 171 -3.85 17.47 2.97
N LEU A 172 -3.67 16.79 4.10
CA LEU A 172 -4.12 15.42 4.25
C LEU A 172 -5.64 15.47 4.49
N LEU A 173 -6.41 14.69 3.74
CA LEU A 173 -7.87 14.73 3.77
C LEU A 173 -8.42 13.44 4.38
N SER A 174 -9.55 13.57 5.08
CA SER A 174 -10.26 12.41 5.58
C SER A 174 -10.83 11.57 4.44
N VAL A 175 -10.71 10.26 4.57
CA VAL A 175 -11.31 9.27 3.68
C VAL A 175 -12.27 8.42 4.50
N PRO A 176 -13.60 8.58 4.34
CA PRO A 176 -14.56 7.88 5.16
C PRO A 176 -14.51 6.37 4.91
N TYR A 177 -14.58 5.60 6.00
CA TYR A 177 -14.72 4.16 5.92
C TYR A 177 -16.16 3.79 5.51
N HIS A 178 -16.30 3.18 4.34
CA HIS A 178 -17.59 2.75 3.80
C HIS A 178 -17.80 1.23 4.02
N ALA A 179 -19.05 0.79 4.25
CA ALA A 179 -19.36 -0.60 4.55
C ALA A 179 -18.90 -1.58 3.44
N SER A 180 -18.82 -1.13 2.19
CA SER A 180 -18.31 -1.93 1.06
C SER A 180 -16.83 -2.33 1.19
N LEU A 181 -16.08 -1.74 2.13
CA LEU A 181 -14.66 -2.02 2.37
C LEU A 181 -14.42 -3.09 3.45
N GLN A 182 -15.48 -3.53 4.15
CA GLN A 182 -15.38 -4.39 5.34
C GLN A 182 -14.72 -5.77 5.10
N GLU A 183 -14.67 -6.23 3.85
CA GLU A 183 -14.06 -7.53 3.51
C GLU A 183 -12.52 -7.51 3.61
N GLY A 184 -11.87 -6.35 3.48
CA GLY A 184 -10.40 -6.26 3.38
C GLY A 184 -9.75 -5.09 4.10
N PHE A 185 -10.53 -4.20 4.70
CA PHE A 185 -10.05 -2.99 5.35
C PHE A 185 -10.67 -2.81 6.74
N LEU A 186 -9.99 -2.03 7.58
CA LEU A 186 -10.43 -1.62 8.91
C LEU A 186 -10.35 -0.09 9.03
N PRO A 187 -11.21 0.54 9.85
CA PRO A 187 -11.07 1.97 10.17
C PRO A 187 -9.69 2.29 10.75
N ALA A 188 -9.15 3.44 10.38
CA ALA A 188 -7.86 3.93 10.88
C ALA A 188 -7.88 5.46 11.00
N THR A 189 -6.88 6.03 11.67
CA THR A 189 -6.77 7.48 11.84
C THR A 189 -5.32 7.95 11.75
N PHE A 190 -5.13 9.14 11.20
CA PHE A 190 -3.89 9.90 11.34
C PHE A 190 -3.99 10.93 12.45
N SER A 191 -2.86 11.22 13.08
CA SER A 191 -2.71 12.18 14.18
C SER A 191 -1.53 13.13 13.92
N HIS A 192 -1.41 14.17 14.74
CA HIS A 192 -0.27 15.09 14.70
C HIS A 192 1.09 14.38 14.79
N GLU A 193 1.21 13.31 15.56
CA GLU A 193 2.46 12.55 15.70
C GLU A 193 2.88 11.89 14.37
N ASP A 194 1.89 11.51 13.54
CA ASP A 194 2.14 10.91 12.23
C ASP A 194 2.58 11.98 11.21
N TYR A 195 1.95 13.18 11.24
CA TYR A 195 2.17 14.25 10.26
C TYR A 195 2.10 15.66 10.90
N PRO A 196 3.13 16.09 11.63
CA PRO A 196 3.06 17.31 12.45
C PRO A 196 2.91 18.60 11.64
N ASN A 197 3.34 18.60 10.38
CA ASN A 197 3.22 19.74 9.47
C ASN A 197 1.86 19.80 8.73
N LEU A 198 1.07 18.73 8.78
CA LEU A 198 -0.17 18.60 8.01
C LEU A 198 -1.41 18.42 8.88
N ILE A 199 -1.24 18.04 10.16
CA ILE A 199 -2.32 17.79 11.11
C ILE A 199 -2.07 18.62 12.37
N GLY A 200 -3.06 19.37 12.83
CA GLY A 200 -2.98 20.12 14.09
C GLY A 200 -2.85 19.20 15.32
N LYS A 201 -2.28 19.69 16.44
CA LYS A 201 -1.97 18.89 17.63
C LYS A 201 -3.15 18.05 18.17
N ASP A 202 -4.35 18.59 18.12
CA ASP A 202 -5.57 17.95 18.63
C ASP A 202 -6.48 17.43 17.50
N GLU A 203 -6.00 17.47 16.25
CA GLU A 203 -6.74 17.03 15.08
C GLU A 203 -6.49 15.55 14.81
N ARG A 204 -7.55 14.88 14.33
CA ARG A 204 -7.47 13.52 13.78
C ARG A 204 -8.11 13.50 12.42
N ILE A 205 -7.51 12.72 11.53
CA ILE A 205 -8.00 12.52 10.17
C ILE A 205 -8.41 11.06 10.02
N ASP A 206 -9.71 10.83 9.84
CA ASP A 206 -10.24 9.48 9.61
C ASP A 206 -9.80 8.97 8.25
N THR A 207 -9.40 7.71 8.22
CA THR A 207 -9.06 6.95 7.01
C THR A 207 -9.40 5.48 7.24
N PHE A 208 -8.86 4.59 6.41
CA PHE A 208 -8.91 3.16 6.62
C PHE A 208 -7.59 2.52 6.20
N ALA A 209 -7.38 1.30 6.67
CA ALA A 209 -6.16 0.55 6.45
C ALA A 209 -6.45 -0.90 6.06
N SER A 210 -5.55 -1.50 5.30
CA SER A 210 -5.39 -2.96 5.31
C SER A 210 -4.14 -3.33 6.10
N ILE A 211 -3.85 -4.61 6.22
CA ILE A 211 -2.67 -5.11 6.90
C ILE A 211 -1.66 -5.59 5.87
N ALA A 212 -0.43 -5.07 5.96
CA ALA A 212 0.71 -5.66 5.28
C ALA A 212 1.02 -7.03 5.88
N VAL A 213 1.18 -8.03 5.03
CA VAL A 213 1.46 -9.40 5.42
C VAL A 213 2.63 -9.94 4.59
N LEU A 214 3.40 -10.82 5.22
CA LEU A 214 4.39 -11.65 4.56
C LEU A 214 3.71 -12.97 4.16
N ILE A 215 3.80 -13.34 2.89
CA ILE A 215 3.25 -14.59 2.35
C ILE A 215 4.32 -15.46 1.70
N SER A 216 4.04 -16.75 1.59
CA SER A 216 4.82 -17.73 0.83
C SER A 216 3.90 -18.67 0.07
N PHE A 217 4.45 -19.41 -0.91
CA PHE A 217 3.74 -20.53 -1.51
C PHE A 217 3.69 -21.69 -0.52
N TYR A 218 2.60 -22.47 -0.57
CA TYR A 218 2.42 -23.66 0.26
C TYR A 218 3.31 -24.80 -0.26
N TRP A 219 4.60 -24.71 0.03
CA TRP A 219 5.58 -25.72 -0.34
C TRP A 219 5.34 -27.02 0.44
N PRO A 220 5.57 -28.20 -0.17
CA PRO A 220 5.50 -29.47 0.53
C PRO A 220 6.38 -29.50 1.78
N LYS A 221 5.84 -30.09 2.87
CA LYS A 221 6.56 -30.27 4.13
C LYS A 221 7.90 -31.00 3.87
N GLY A 222 8.96 -30.53 4.52
CA GLY A 222 10.30 -31.12 4.41
C GLY A 222 11.08 -30.73 3.14
N SER A 223 10.49 -29.93 2.23
CA SER A 223 11.23 -29.41 1.08
C SER A 223 12.37 -28.46 1.50
N THR A 224 13.39 -28.35 0.66
CA THR A 224 14.52 -27.42 0.87
C THR A 224 14.04 -25.98 1.12
N ARG A 225 12.97 -25.55 0.43
CA ARG A 225 12.39 -24.21 0.62
C ARG A 225 11.77 -24.03 2.00
N VAL A 226 10.98 -24.98 2.48
CA VAL A 226 10.42 -24.93 3.85
C VAL A 226 11.52 -24.85 4.89
N ASN A 227 12.61 -25.62 4.73
CA ASN A 227 13.73 -25.58 5.67
C ASN A 227 14.46 -24.23 5.65
N ARG A 228 14.62 -23.61 4.47
CA ARG A 228 15.18 -22.25 4.37
C ARG A 228 14.28 -21.19 5.00
N LEU A 229 12.97 -21.30 4.81
CA LEU A 229 12.01 -20.40 5.44
C LEU A 229 12.02 -20.52 6.96
N ARG A 230 12.15 -21.73 7.51
CA ARG A 230 12.31 -21.93 8.96
C ARG A 230 13.55 -21.23 9.51
N MET A 231 14.69 -21.38 8.84
CA MET A 231 15.91 -20.67 9.22
C MET A 231 15.74 -19.14 9.20
N LEU A 232 15.03 -18.60 8.19
CA LEU A 232 14.70 -17.17 8.11
C LEU A 232 13.84 -16.71 9.30
N LEU A 233 12.90 -17.55 9.75
CA LEU A 233 12.00 -17.28 10.87
C LEU A 233 12.64 -17.59 12.24
N GLY A 234 13.88 -18.06 12.30
CA GLY A 234 14.54 -18.47 13.54
C GLY A 234 13.93 -19.74 14.17
N MET A 235 13.30 -20.60 13.37
CA MET A 235 12.63 -21.84 13.77
C MET A 235 13.41 -23.10 13.40
#